data_AF-A0A6L8W4I2-F1
#
_entry.id   AF-A0A6L8W4I2-F1
#
_cell.length_a   1.000
_cell.length_b   1.000
_cell.length_c   1.000
_cell.angle_alpha   90.00
_cell.angle_beta   90.00
_cell.angle_gamma   90.00
#
_symmetry.space_group_name_H-M   'P 1'
#
loop_
_entity.id
_entity.type
_entity.pdbx_description
1 polymer ?
#
loop_
_entity_poly.entity_id
_entity_poly.type
_entity_poly.pdbx_seq_one_letter_code
_entity_poly.pdbx_strand_id
1 'polypeptide(L)'
;MNLVVAFEAILVVCCLISLNLARQAFFPASLFWAFGAACIGITAALGGFKFAGFGAVETYHTTAKHFAGSIGIAAFVLGALAGLFADFFARFYWWILLVLLAVLCAALLFGHWRFSSNIQMGLVGVIFLVGLVRLLSAGMLAIYLILGVVCLVLSKIAVKWLALNTGMDPLNIYHVLVSLAVVSFGLAASRDDWE
;
A
#
# COMPACT_ATOMS: atom_id res chain seq x y z
N MET A 1 -9.69 -11.22 -24.18
CA MET A 1 -9.78 -10.60 -22.84
C MET A 1 -8.62 -9.64 -22.70
N ASN A 2 -8.86 -8.37 -22.32
CA ASN A 2 -7.81 -7.35 -22.27
C ASN A 2 -6.83 -7.70 -21.14
N LEU A 3 -5.55 -7.99 -21.45
CA LEU A 3 -4.56 -8.49 -20.48
C LEU A 3 -4.46 -7.59 -19.24
N VAL A 4 -4.59 -6.28 -19.44
CA VAL A 4 -4.61 -5.28 -18.37
C VAL A 4 -5.72 -5.54 -17.33
N VAL A 5 -6.92 -5.91 -17.77
CA VAL A 5 -8.06 -6.19 -16.87
C VAL A 5 -7.75 -7.42 -16.01
N ALA A 6 -7.06 -8.42 -16.57
CA ALA A 6 -6.64 -9.60 -15.81
C ALA A 6 -5.62 -9.22 -14.71
N PHE A 7 -4.65 -8.35 -15.01
CA PHE A 7 -3.68 -7.87 -14.01
C PHE A 7 -4.34 -7.03 -12.91
N GLU A 8 -5.34 -6.23 -13.22
CA GLU A 8 -6.13 -5.49 -12.22
C GLU A 8 -6.92 -6.46 -11.33
N ALA A 9 -7.54 -7.49 -11.90
CA ALA A 9 -8.22 -8.52 -11.12
C ALA A 9 -7.25 -9.27 -10.20
N ILE A 10 -6.06 -9.61 -10.68
CA ILE A 10 -4.99 -10.21 -9.86
C ILE A 10 -4.61 -9.26 -8.72
N LEU A 11 -4.43 -7.96 -8.99
CA LEU A 11 -4.10 -6.98 -7.97
C LEU A 11 -5.20 -6.88 -6.90
N VAL A 12 -6.48 -6.93 -7.28
CA VAL A 12 -7.60 -6.99 -6.34
C VAL A 12 -7.51 -8.24 -5.46
N VAL A 13 -7.25 -9.41 -6.04
CA VAL A 13 -7.07 -10.67 -5.28
C VAL A 13 -5.87 -10.55 -4.33
N CYS A 14 -4.75 -10.00 -4.77
CA CYS A 14 -3.59 -9.72 -3.93
C CYS A 14 -3.92 -8.78 -2.76
N CYS A 15 -4.75 -7.77 -2.97
CA CYS A 15 -5.24 -6.90 -1.90
C CYS A 15 -6.13 -7.67 -0.91
N LEU A 16 -7.01 -8.55 -1.38
CA LEU A 16 -7.84 -9.40 -0.51
C LEU A 16 -7.00 -10.37 0.33
N ILE A 17 -5.96 -10.97 -0.27
CA ILE A 17 -4.99 -11.81 0.46
C ILE A 17 -4.28 -10.96 1.52
N SER A 18 -3.80 -9.78 1.15
CA SER A 18 -3.13 -8.86 2.07
C SER A 18 -4.04 -8.41 3.22
N LEU A 19 -5.34 -8.16 2.97
CA LEU A 19 -6.33 -7.88 4.00
C LEU A 19 -6.51 -9.05 4.98
N ASN A 20 -6.59 -10.27 4.47
CA ASN A 20 -6.73 -11.46 5.30
C ASN A 20 -5.47 -11.69 6.17
N LEU A 21 -4.30 -11.41 5.62
CA LEU A 21 -3.01 -11.46 6.33
C LEU A 21 -2.89 -10.36 7.39
N ALA A 22 -3.30 -9.13 7.06
CA ALA A 22 -3.27 -7.99 7.97
C ALA A 22 -4.15 -8.19 9.21
N ARG A 23 -5.19 -9.04 9.12
CA ARG A 23 -6.04 -9.41 10.27
C ARG A 23 -5.26 -10.11 11.39
N GLN A 24 -4.13 -10.75 11.06
CA GLN A 24 -3.31 -11.48 12.03
C GLN A 24 -2.38 -10.53 12.81
N ALA A 25 -2.18 -9.29 12.36
CA ALA A 25 -1.43 -8.29 13.10
C ALA A 25 -2.20 -7.80 14.34
N PHE A 26 -1.46 -7.35 15.37
CA PHE A 26 -2.08 -6.74 16.55
C PHE A 26 -2.96 -5.52 16.21
N PHE A 27 -3.99 -5.32 17.02
CA PHE A 27 -4.89 -4.16 16.93
C PHE A 27 -4.18 -2.98 17.62
N PRO A 28 -3.63 -1.98 16.90
CA PRO A 28 -4.23 -1.18 15.82
C PRO A 28 -3.47 -1.21 14.47
N ALA A 29 -2.30 -1.86 14.41
CA ALA A 29 -1.51 -1.93 13.18
C ALA A 29 -2.30 -2.59 12.05
N SER A 30 -3.09 -3.63 12.37
CA SER A 30 -3.98 -4.31 11.42
C SER A 30 -4.92 -3.35 10.68
N LEU A 31 -5.45 -2.33 11.34
CA LEU A 31 -6.33 -1.33 10.73
C LEU A 31 -5.59 -0.49 9.69
N PHE A 32 -4.36 -0.06 9.98
CA PHE A 32 -3.57 0.76 9.07
C PHE A 32 -3.11 -0.04 7.84
N TRP A 33 -2.63 -1.26 8.04
CA TRP A 33 -2.31 -2.19 6.96
C TRP A 33 -3.53 -2.47 6.08
N ALA A 34 -4.68 -2.76 6.70
CA ALA A 34 -5.90 -3.05 5.98
C ALA A 34 -6.42 -1.85 5.20
N PHE A 35 -6.37 -0.65 5.79
CA PHE A 35 -6.79 0.57 5.11
C PHE A 35 -5.91 0.87 3.88
N GLY A 36 -4.59 0.72 3.99
CA GLY A 36 -3.67 0.86 2.87
C GLY A 36 -3.98 -0.13 1.74
N ALA A 37 -4.17 -1.41 2.07
CA ALA A 37 -4.52 -2.46 1.11
C ALA A 37 -5.89 -2.21 0.45
N ALA A 38 -6.89 -1.74 1.20
CA ALA A 38 -8.21 -1.40 0.68
C ALA A 38 -8.15 -0.23 -0.31
N CYS A 39 -7.35 0.81 -0.03
CA CYS A 39 -7.19 1.94 -0.95
C CYS A 39 -6.64 1.50 -2.32
N ILE A 40 -5.62 0.61 -2.31
CA ILE A 40 -5.06 0.06 -3.55
C ILE A 40 -6.07 -0.86 -4.23
N GLY A 41 -6.77 -1.72 -3.48
CA GLY A 41 -7.79 -2.62 -4.02
C GLY A 41 -8.95 -1.90 -4.69
N ILE A 42 -9.46 -0.82 -4.10
CA ILE A 42 -10.51 0.03 -4.71
C ILE A 42 -10.00 0.65 -6.00
N THR A 43 -8.76 1.16 -6.00
CA THR A 43 -8.14 1.72 -7.21
C THR A 43 -8.06 0.66 -8.32
N ALA A 44 -7.61 -0.54 -7.99
CA ALA A 44 -7.49 -1.65 -8.94
C ALA A 44 -8.85 -2.10 -9.49
N ALA A 45 -9.88 -2.17 -8.64
CA ALA A 45 -11.23 -2.49 -9.07
C ALA A 45 -11.77 -1.45 -10.07
N LEU A 46 -11.61 -0.15 -9.76
CA LEU A 46 -11.99 0.94 -10.66
C LEU A 46 -11.16 0.94 -11.96
N GLY A 47 -9.88 0.58 -11.88
CA GLY A 47 -8.99 0.36 -13.03
C GLY A 47 -9.50 -0.77 -13.93
N GLY A 48 -9.89 -1.90 -13.36
CA GLY A 48 -10.51 -3.02 -14.07
C GLY A 48 -11.75 -2.60 -14.86
N PHE A 49 -12.66 -1.83 -14.25
CA PHE A 49 -13.83 -1.28 -14.96
C PHE A 49 -13.44 -0.29 -16.07
N LYS A 50 -12.47 0.60 -15.81
CA LYS A 50 -11.96 1.53 -16.82
C LYS A 50 -11.42 0.79 -18.04
N PHE A 51 -10.54 -0.20 -17.85
CA PHE A 51 -9.90 -0.94 -18.94
C PHE A 51 -10.82 -1.97 -19.62
N ALA A 52 -11.95 -2.30 -18.99
CA ALA A 52 -13.04 -3.06 -19.60
C ALA A 52 -13.94 -2.21 -20.52
N GLY A 53 -13.76 -0.88 -20.55
CA GLY A 53 -14.48 0.02 -21.45
C GLY A 53 -15.52 0.94 -20.78
N PHE A 54 -15.64 0.92 -19.46
CA PHE A 54 -16.57 1.80 -18.75
C PHE A 54 -15.95 3.19 -18.50
N GLY A 55 -16.10 4.10 -19.47
CA GLY A 55 -15.52 5.45 -19.43
C GLY A 55 -16.01 6.33 -18.26
N ALA A 56 -17.23 6.11 -17.75
CA ALA A 56 -17.78 6.88 -16.63
C ALA A 56 -16.98 6.75 -15.33
N VAL A 57 -16.12 5.72 -15.22
CA VAL A 57 -15.33 5.41 -14.03
C VAL A 57 -13.96 6.11 -14.04
N GLU A 58 -13.56 6.77 -15.13
CA GLU A 58 -12.21 7.32 -15.29
C GLU A 58 -11.85 8.40 -14.25
N THR A 59 -12.78 9.31 -13.96
CA THR A 59 -12.56 10.37 -12.95
C THR A 59 -12.41 9.78 -11.55
N TYR A 60 -13.22 8.75 -11.23
CA TYR A 60 -13.16 8.03 -9.96
C TYR A 60 -11.85 7.25 -9.83
N HIS A 61 -11.46 6.52 -10.88
CA HIS A 61 -10.19 5.79 -10.92
C HIS A 61 -8.99 6.72 -10.73
N THR A 62 -8.97 7.87 -11.43
CA THR A 62 -7.86 8.84 -11.31
C THR A 62 -7.78 9.42 -9.89
N THR A 63 -8.92 9.73 -9.29
CA THR A 63 -8.99 10.22 -7.91
C THR A 63 -8.54 9.15 -6.91
N ALA A 64 -9.04 7.92 -7.05
CA ALA A 64 -8.65 6.78 -6.23
C ALA A 64 -7.15 6.49 -6.32
N LYS A 65 -6.57 6.57 -7.53
CA LYS A 65 -5.13 6.40 -7.75
C LYS A 65 -4.30 7.43 -6.96
N HIS A 66 -4.68 8.70 -7.00
CA HIS A 66 -4.00 9.73 -6.20
C HIS A 66 -4.18 9.51 -4.69
N PHE A 67 -5.37 9.04 -4.28
CA PHE A 67 -5.70 8.81 -2.88
C PHE A 67 -4.90 7.64 -2.32
N ALA A 68 -4.87 6.52 -3.03
CA ALA A 68 -4.05 5.35 -2.70
C ALA A 68 -2.55 5.71 -2.67
N GLY A 69 -2.08 6.51 -3.64
CA GLY A 69 -0.69 6.97 -3.68
C GLY A 69 -0.30 7.94 -2.57
N SER A 70 -1.25 8.58 -1.89
CA SER A 70 -0.97 9.54 -0.81
C SER A 70 -1.35 8.97 0.55
N ILE A 71 -2.66 8.83 0.80
CA ILE A 71 -3.21 8.37 2.06
C ILE A 71 -2.97 6.86 2.23
N GLY A 72 -3.06 6.07 1.15
CA GLY A 72 -2.77 4.63 1.21
C GLY A 72 -1.33 4.34 1.61
N ILE A 73 -0.35 5.06 1.04
CA ILE A 73 1.07 4.95 1.45
C ILE A 73 1.27 5.41 2.89
N ALA A 74 0.65 6.53 3.30
CA ALA A 74 0.72 6.98 4.69
C ALA A 74 0.15 5.96 5.68
N ALA A 75 -0.92 5.25 5.30
CA ALA A 75 -1.47 4.16 6.10
C ALA A 75 -0.47 3.00 6.23
N PHE A 76 0.24 2.62 5.16
CA PHE A 76 1.32 1.63 5.25
C PHE A 76 2.48 2.08 6.14
N VAL A 77 2.85 3.37 6.10
CA VAL A 77 3.86 3.95 7.02
C VAL A 77 3.40 3.82 8.47
N LEU A 78 2.16 4.20 8.76
CA LEU A 78 1.60 4.10 10.11
C LEU A 78 1.50 2.65 10.57
N GLY A 79 1.15 1.71 9.69
CA GLY A 79 1.16 0.27 9.97
C GLY A 79 2.57 -0.22 10.32
N ALA A 80 3.58 0.20 9.56
CA ALA A 80 4.98 -0.14 9.82
C ALA A 80 5.49 0.45 11.14
N LEU A 81 5.16 1.72 11.44
CA LEU A 81 5.53 2.40 12.68
C LEU A 81 4.80 1.83 13.90
N ALA A 82 3.51 1.51 13.75
CA ALA A 82 2.75 0.82 14.78
C ALA A 82 3.43 -0.52 15.10
N GLY A 83 3.86 -1.24 14.07
CA GLY A 83 4.66 -2.46 14.20
C GLY A 83 6.11 -2.27 14.67
N LEU A 84 6.56 -1.06 15.00
CA LEU A 84 7.85 -0.81 15.67
C LEU A 84 7.63 -0.33 17.12
N PHE A 85 6.55 0.41 17.34
CA PHE A 85 6.19 1.03 18.61
C PHE A 85 4.89 0.43 19.17
N ALA A 86 4.76 -0.89 19.18
CA ALA A 86 3.50 -1.55 19.53
C ALA A 86 2.99 -1.19 20.92
N ASP A 87 3.87 -1.10 21.93
CA ASP A 87 3.47 -0.71 23.30
C ASP A 87 2.84 0.69 23.36
N PHE A 88 3.41 1.64 22.61
CA PHE A 88 2.90 3.00 22.53
C PHE A 88 1.54 3.01 21.80
N PHE A 89 1.44 2.33 20.67
CA PHE A 89 0.20 2.25 19.91
C PHE A 89 -0.90 1.52 20.68
N ALA A 90 -0.59 0.42 21.38
CA ALA A 90 -1.53 -0.32 22.20
C ALA A 90 -2.07 0.52 23.37
N ARG A 91 -1.24 1.39 23.97
CA ARG A 91 -1.67 2.28 25.06
C ARG A 91 -2.50 3.47 24.58
N PHE A 92 -2.19 4.04 23.41
CA PHE A 92 -2.78 5.30 22.94
C PHE A 92 -3.66 5.17 21.68
N TYR A 93 -4.02 3.95 21.26
CA TYR A 93 -4.70 3.70 19.99
C TYR A 93 -5.95 4.56 19.77
N TRP A 94 -6.76 4.76 20.80
CA TRP A 94 -8.00 5.51 20.72
C TRP A 94 -7.76 6.98 20.35
N TRP A 95 -6.79 7.62 21.02
CA TRP A 95 -6.40 9.00 20.73
C TRP A 95 -5.76 9.14 19.36
N ILE A 96 -4.88 8.19 19.00
CA ILE A 96 -4.24 8.17 17.68
C ILE A 96 -5.30 8.08 16.58
N LEU A 97 -6.28 7.17 16.72
CA LEU A 97 -7.34 6.95 15.74
C LEU A 97 -8.27 8.16 15.61
N LEU A 98 -8.64 8.79 16.74
CA LEU A 98 -9.43 10.03 16.74
C LEU A 98 -8.71 11.18 16.02
N VAL A 99 -7.42 11.39 16.32
CA VAL A 99 -6.62 12.42 15.65
C VAL A 99 -6.50 12.11 14.15
N LEU A 100 -6.28 10.85 13.77
CA LEU A 100 -6.19 10.45 12.37
C LEU A 100 -7.49 10.68 11.62
N LEU A 101 -8.63 10.35 12.23
CA LEU A 101 -9.94 10.60 11.64
C LEU A 101 -10.18 12.09 11.44
N ALA A 102 -9.86 12.91 12.45
CA ALA A 102 -9.98 14.36 12.37
C ALA A 102 -9.08 14.95 11.26
N VAL A 103 -7.82 14.51 11.18
CA VAL A 103 -6.87 14.92 10.14
C VAL A 103 -7.36 14.48 8.76
N LEU A 104 -7.88 13.26 8.61
CA LEU A 104 -8.41 12.77 7.35
C LEU A 104 -9.65 13.57 6.91
N CYS A 105 -10.57 13.85 7.83
CA CYS A 105 -11.74 14.69 7.56
C CYS A 105 -11.32 16.10 7.13
N ALA A 106 -10.38 16.73 7.83
CA ALA A 106 -9.85 18.03 7.45
C ALA A 106 -9.17 17.99 6.07
N ALA A 107 -8.30 17.01 5.83
CA ALA A 107 -7.60 16.86 4.55
C ALA A 107 -8.56 16.66 3.37
N LEU A 108 -9.66 15.93 3.58
CA LEU A 108 -10.72 15.73 2.59
C LEU A 108 -11.54 17.01 2.37
N LEU A 109 -11.91 17.72 3.43
CA LEU A 109 -12.68 18.97 3.37
C LEU A 109 -11.91 20.09 2.67
N PHE A 110 -10.62 20.25 2.97
CA PHE A 110 -9.78 21.31 2.41
C PHE A 110 -9.09 20.92 1.09
N GLY A 111 -9.28 19.69 0.59
CA GLY A 111 -8.68 19.22 -0.66
C GLY A 111 -7.15 19.00 -0.61
N HIS A 112 -6.54 19.08 0.57
CA HIS A 112 -5.08 18.95 0.78
C HIS A 112 -4.59 17.50 0.98
N TRP A 113 -5.35 16.52 0.50
CA TRP A 113 -5.02 15.09 0.67
C TRP A 113 -3.99 14.56 -0.35
N ARG A 114 -3.66 15.34 -1.38
CA ARG A 114 -2.70 14.94 -2.44
C ARG A 114 -1.27 15.28 -2.03
N PHE A 115 -0.46 14.25 -1.79
CA PHE A 115 0.95 14.44 -1.51
C PHE A 115 1.76 14.60 -2.80
N SER A 116 2.78 15.46 -2.75
CA SER A 116 3.76 15.57 -3.83
C SER A 116 4.58 14.29 -3.94
N SER A 117 5.16 14.03 -5.13
CA SER A 117 5.99 12.84 -5.36
C SER A 117 7.14 12.73 -4.35
N ASN A 118 7.71 13.87 -3.94
CA ASN A 118 8.78 13.94 -2.94
C ASN A 118 8.32 13.44 -1.58
N ILE A 119 7.13 13.86 -1.12
CA ILE A 119 6.56 13.39 0.15
C ILE A 119 6.25 11.89 0.07
N GLN A 120 5.65 11.43 -1.04
CA GLN A 120 5.38 10.00 -1.24
C GLN A 120 6.65 9.16 -1.19
N MET A 121 7.74 9.60 -1.84
CA MET A 121 9.02 8.92 -1.77
C MET A 121 9.64 8.98 -0.36
N GLY A 122 9.49 10.10 0.35
CA GLY A 122 9.89 10.22 1.75
C GLY A 122 9.17 9.20 2.64
N LEU A 123 7.85 9.06 2.47
CA LEU A 123 7.05 8.05 3.18
C LEU A 123 7.51 6.62 2.86
N VAL A 124 7.76 6.31 1.60
CA VAL A 124 8.33 5.00 1.21
C VAL A 124 9.72 4.79 1.85
N GLY A 125 10.54 5.85 1.94
CA GLY A 125 11.82 5.83 2.64
C GLY A 125 11.69 5.55 4.14
N VAL A 126 10.64 6.08 4.80
CA VAL A 126 10.34 5.75 6.20
C VAL A 126 10.00 4.27 6.35
N ILE A 127 9.18 3.69 5.46
CA ILE A 127 8.89 2.24 5.47
C ILE A 127 10.19 1.45 5.33
N PHE A 128 11.09 1.86 4.41
CA PHE A 128 12.38 1.20 4.24
C PHE A 128 13.25 1.27 5.51
N LEU A 129 13.33 2.44 6.15
CA LEU A 129 14.06 2.61 7.41
C LEU A 129 13.49 1.72 8.52
N VAL A 130 12.17 1.66 8.66
CA VAL A 130 11.52 0.74 9.60
C VAL A 130 11.89 -0.71 9.26
N GLY A 131 11.90 -1.08 7.98
CA GLY A 131 12.34 -2.40 7.53
C GLY A 131 13.79 -2.71 7.93
N LEU A 132 14.71 -1.76 7.75
CA LEU A 132 16.11 -1.92 8.15
C LEU A 132 16.26 -2.08 9.68
N VAL A 133 15.55 -1.27 10.46
CA VAL A 133 15.55 -1.39 11.92
C VAL A 133 15.00 -2.75 12.34
N ARG A 134 13.88 -3.18 11.75
CA ARG A 134 13.27 -4.48 12.04
C ARG A 134 14.11 -5.67 11.58
N LEU A 135 15.02 -5.49 10.62
CA LEU A 135 15.92 -6.55 10.19
C LEU A 135 16.82 -7.02 11.35
N LEU A 136 17.15 -6.11 12.27
CA LEU A 136 17.96 -6.39 13.44
C LEU A 136 17.20 -7.16 14.54
N SER A 137 15.87 -7.05 14.59
CA SER A 137 15.05 -7.63 15.66
C SER A 137 14.18 -8.81 15.24
N ALA A 138 13.61 -8.80 14.04
CA ALA A 138 12.57 -9.75 13.58
C ALA A 138 12.93 -10.50 12.29
N GLY A 139 14.16 -10.32 11.77
CA GLY A 139 14.77 -11.11 10.68
C GLY A 139 13.93 -11.25 9.42
N MET A 140 13.18 -12.36 9.30
CA MET A 140 12.45 -12.73 8.09
C MET A 140 11.29 -11.79 7.74
N LEU A 141 10.63 -11.17 8.72
CA LEU A 141 9.48 -10.28 8.46
C LEU A 141 9.90 -8.95 7.84
N ALA A 142 11.05 -8.44 8.27
CA ALA A 142 11.66 -7.24 7.72
C ALA A 142 12.00 -7.40 6.23
N ILE A 143 12.36 -8.62 5.80
CA ILE A 143 12.66 -8.90 4.39
C ILE A 143 11.42 -8.66 3.52
N TYR A 144 10.23 -9.09 3.96
CA TYR A 144 9.00 -8.84 3.20
C TYR A 144 8.66 -7.34 3.14
N LEU A 145 8.89 -6.60 4.22
CA LEU A 145 8.66 -5.15 4.25
C LEU A 145 9.63 -4.42 3.29
N ILE A 146 10.90 -4.80 3.28
CA ILE A 146 11.92 -4.30 2.35
C ILE A 146 11.56 -4.67 0.92
N LEU A 147 11.17 -5.92 0.67
CA LEU A 147 10.75 -6.40 -0.65
C LEU A 147 9.58 -5.58 -1.18
N GLY A 148 8.59 -5.30 -0.33
CA GLY A 148 7.45 -4.46 -0.69
C GLY A 148 7.86 -3.06 -1.12
N VAL A 149 8.79 -2.43 -0.38
CA VAL A 149 9.34 -1.12 -0.74
C VAL A 149 10.13 -1.18 -2.05
N VAL A 150 10.99 -2.18 -2.22
CA VAL A 150 11.76 -2.35 -3.46
C VAL A 150 10.82 -2.48 -4.65
N CYS A 151 9.76 -3.28 -4.55
CA CYS A 151 8.76 -3.41 -5.60
C CYS A 151 8.07 -2.07 -5.92
N LEU A 152 7.70 -1.26 -4.91
CA LEU A 152 7.13 0.09 -5.14
C LEU A 152 8.10 1.08 -5.79
N VAL A 153 9.38 1.00 -5.44
CA VAL A 153 10.40 1.87 -6.05
C VAL A 153 10.65 1.45 -7.50
N LEU A 154 10.77 0.14 -7.74
CA LEU A 154 10.92 -0.41 -9.09
C LEU A 154 9.70 -0.11 -9.96
N SER A 155 8.49 -0.08 -9.39
CA SER A 155 7.27 0.28 -10.13
C SER A 155 7.26 1.74 -10.59
N LYS A 156 8.11 2.61 -10.05
CA LYS A 156 8.27 3.99 -10.51
C LYS A 156 9.45 4.17 -11.46
N ILE A 157 10.57 3.49 -11.22
CA ILE A 157 11.85 3.79 -11.90
C ILE A 157 12.16 2.77 -13.00
N ALA A 158 11.89 1.48 -12.77
CA ALA A 158 12.36 0.40 -13.61
C ALA A 158 11.33 -0.11 -14.64
N VAL A 159 10.07 0.35 -14.58
CA VAL A 159 8.98 -0.16 -15.42
C VAL A 159 9.30 -0.07 -16.92
N LYS A 160 9.83 1.07 -17.40
CA LYS A 160 10.18 1.23 -18.82
C LYS A 160 11.30 0.28 -19.24
N TRP A 161 12.31 0.13 -18.40
CA TRP A 161 13.43 -0.78 -18.66
C TRP A 161 12.98 -2.25 -18.63
N LEU A 162 12.14 -2.65 -17.67
CA LEU A 162 11.56 -3.99 -17.60
C LEU A 162 10.65 -4.27 -18.81
N ALA A 163 9.86 -3.29 -19.26
CA ALA A 163 9.00 -3.42 -20.44
C ALA A 163 9.80 -3.73 -21.71
N LEU A 164 10.93 -3.04 -21.90
CA LEU A 164 11.80 -3.27 -23.04
C LEU A 164 12.42 -4.68 -23.05
N ASN A 165 12.79 -5.21 -21.87
CA ASN A 165 13.46 -6.51 -21.77
C ASN A 165 12.49 -7.70 -21.74
N THR A 166 11.25 -7.49 -21.29
CA THR A 166 10.25 -8.57 -21.17
C THR A 166 9.27 -8.61 -22.34
N GLY A 167 9.19 -7.53 -23.14
CA GLY A 167 8.17 -7.37 -24.19
C GLY A 167 6.76 -7.17 -23.65
N MET A 168 6.58 -6.97 -22.33
CA MET A 168 5.28 -6.71 -21.71
C MET A 168 4.93 -5.23 -21.72
N ASP A 169 3.63 -4.93 -21.75
CA ASP A 169 3.13 -3.57 -21.57
C ASP A 169 3.61 -2.99 -20.22
N PRO A 170 4.16 -1.76 -20.20
CA PRO A 170 4.57 -1.06 -18.98
C PRO A 170 3.53 -1.07 -17.85
N LEU A 171 2.25 -0.96 -18.21
CA LEU A 171 1.14 -0.93 -17.27
C LEU A 171 0.96 -2.29 -16.58
N ASN A 172 1.14 -3.39 -17.32
CA ASN A 172 1.07 -4.74 -16.74
C ASN A 172 2.21 -4.97 -15.74
N ILE A 173 3.43 -4.53 -16.07
CA ILE A 173 4.58 -4.63 -15.17
C ILE A 173 4.36 -3.81 -13.90
N TYR A 174 3.78 -2.61 -14.04
CA TYR A 174 3.39 -1.79 -12.91
C TYR A 174 2.42 -2.55 -11.98
N HIS A 175 1.36 -3.17 -12.52
CA HIS A 175 0.40 -3.94 -11.72
C HIS A 175 1.04 -5.15 -11.04
N VAL A 176 1.95 -5.86 -11.72
CA VAL A 176 2.69 -6.98 -11.12
C VAL A 176 3.53 -6.50 -9.94
N LEU A 177 4.31 -5.44 -10.10
CA LEU A 177 5.16 -4.91 -9.03
C LEU A 177 4.33 -4.39 -7.85
N VAL A 178 3.21 -3.71 -8.10
CA VAL A 178 2.30 -3.27 -7.03
C VAL A 178 1.63 -4.46 -6.35
N SER A 179 1.25 -5.51 -7.09
CA SER A 179 0.67 -6.73 -6.51
C SER A 179 1.65 -7.42 -5.58
N LEU A 180 2.91 -7.57 -6.02
CA LEU A 180 3.99 -8.11 -5.19
C LEU A 180 4.23 -7.25 -3.95
N ALA A 181 4.18 -5.92 -4.10
CA ALA A 181 4.35 -5.01 -2.98
C ALA A 181 3.25 -5.19 -1.92
N VAL A 182 1.98 -5.21 -2.34
CA VAL A 182 0.83 -5.33 -1.44
C VAL A 182 0.80 -6.67 -0.71
N VAL A 183 1.13 -7.78 -1.41
CA VAL A 183 1.25 -9.09 -0.77
C VAL A 183 2.41 -9.11 0.22
N SER A 184 3.54 -8.51 -0.14
CA SER A 184 4.71 -8.45 0.76
C SER A 184 4.42 -7.63 2.01
N PHE A 185 3.66 -6.53 1.91
CA PHE A 185 3.17 -5.81 3.09
C PHE A 185 2.21 -6.63 3.95
N GLY A 186 1.31 -7.40 3.32
CA GLY A 186 0.42 -8.32 4.03
C GLY A 186 1.21 -9.40 4.79
N LEU A 187 2.20 -10.00 4.14
CA LEU A 187 3.08 -11.00 4.76
C LEU A 187 3.89 -10.40 5.92
N ALA A 188 4.43 -9.19 5.74
CA ALA A 188 5.12 -8.48 6.80
C ALA A 188 4.21 -8.22 8.02
N ALA A 189 2.92 -7.96 7.80
CA ALA A 189 1.94 -7.77 8.87
C ALA A 189 1.50 -9.09 9.54
N SER A 190 1.48 -10.21 8.80
CA SER A 190 0.84 -11.46 9.26
C SER A 190 1.52 -12.20 10.41
N ARG A 191 2.80 -11.93 10.69
CA ARG A 191 3.53 -12.60 11.78
C ARG A 191 4.13 -11.62 12.78
N ASP A 192 3.49 -10.47 12.91
CA ASP A 192 3.67 -9.60 14.06
C ASP A 192 3.02 -10.29 15.28
N ASP A 193 3.56 -11.45 15.69
CA ASP A 193 3.26 -12.08 16.98
C ASP A 193 4.09 -11.31 18.02
N TRP A 194 3.42 -10.42 18.74
CA TRP A 194 4.02 -9.59 19.79
C TRP A 194 4.04 -10.37 21.10
N GLU A 195 5.06 -11.21 21.26
CA GLU A 195 5.51 -11.75 22.57
C GLU A 195 6.88 -11.18 22.94
#